data_AF-A0A4Q8UCA0-F1
#
_entry.id   AF-A0A4Q8UCA0-F1
#
_cell.length_a   1.000
_cell.length_b   1.000
_cell.length_c   1.000
_cell.angle_alpha   90.00
_cell.angle_beta   90.00
_cell.angle_gamma   90.00
#
_symmetry.space_group_name_H-M   'P 1'
#
loop_
_entity.id
_entity.type
_entity.pdbx_description
1 polymer ?
#
loop_
_entity_poly.entity_id
_entity_poly.type
_entity_poly.pdbx_seq_one_letter_code
_entity_poly.pdbx_strand_id
1 'polypeptide(L)'
;MAAPRKSAQQLAAREKARAKAQELTARHEKLIDLAAEFFEQQEQADQVRADAQAKADAIIAKADEDAAAATRSAAGTVAAMVAAGEPKSAVASRLGVSGAELKKLLDLDAAEQSEATPAAAHGEEAHATAQAA
;
A
#
# COMPACT_ATOMS: atom_id res chain seq x y z
N MET A 1 -22.55 -31.36 77.54
CA MET A 1 -21.49 -31.17 76.53
C MET A 1 -22.05 -31.45 75.13
N ALA A 2 -22.66 -30.47 74.45
CA ALA A 2 -23.21 -30.65 73.11
C ALA A 2 -23.04 -29.39 72.26
N ALA A 3 -21.88 -29.24 71.60
CA ALA A 3 -21.65 -28.17 70.63
C ALA A 3 -20.78 -28.49 69.38
N PRO A 4 -20.34 -29.74 69.06
CA PRO A 4 -19.45 -29.95 67.91
C PRO A 4 -20.15 -29.97 66.54
N ARG A 5 -21.47 -30.13 66.46
CA ARG A 5 -22.18 -30.30 65.17
C ARG A 5 -22.42 -28.98 64.42
N LYS A 6 -22.65 -27.87 65.15
CA LYS A 6 -22.85 -26.54 64.54
C LYS A 6 -21.56 -25.97 63.95
N SER A 7 -20.42 -26.20 64.57
CA SER A 7 -19.11 -25.74 64.05
C SER A 7 -18.68 -26.53 62.81
N ALA A 8 -18.89 -27.85 62.78
CA ALA A 8 -18.61 -28.68 61.61
C ALA A 8 -19.45 -28.27 60.38
N GLN A 9 -20.73 -27.95 60.57
CA GLN A 9 -21.59 -27.45 59.49
C GLN A 9 -21.18 -26.05 59.01
N GLN A 10 -20.73 -25.16 59.90
CA GLN A 10 -20.24 -23.83 59.50
C GLN A 10 -18.91 -23.90 58.75
N LEU A 11 -18.00 -24.80 59.14
CA LEU A 11 -16.76 -25.06 58.41
C LEU A 11 -17.04 -25.60 57.01
N ALA A 12 -17.88 -26.64 56.89
CA ALA A 12 -18.27 -27.19 55.59
C ALA A 12 -18.97 -26.16 54.68
N ALA A 13 -19.80 -25.28 55.23
CA ALA A 13 -20.42 -24.18 54.47
C ALA A 13 -19.39 -23.16 53.98
N ARG A 14 -18.40 -22.79 54.81
CA ARG A 14 -17.30 -21.89 54.41
C ARG A 14 -16.40 -22.53 53.36
N GLU A 15 -16.06 -23.81 53.49
CA GLU A 15 -15.26 -24.53 52.50
C GLU A 15 -15.98 -24.62 51.15
N LYS A 16 -17.28 -24.94 51.15
CA LYS A 16 -18.09 -24.97 49.93
C LYS A 16 -18.22 -23.58 49.28
N ALA A 17 -18.33 -22.52 50.08
CA ALA A 17 -18.34 -21.14 49.57
C ALA A 17 -16.98 -20.77 48.95
N ARG A 18 -15.86 -21.15 49.58
CA ARG A 18 -14.51 -20.94 49.04
C ARG A 18 -14.28 -21.72 47.75
N ALA A 19 -14.67 -22.99 47.70
CA ALA A 19 -14.54 -23.82 46.50
C ALA A 19 -15.33 -23.23 45.32
N LYS A 20 -16.58 -22.79 45.56
CA LYS A 20 -17.37 -22.11 44.53
C LYS A 20 -16.78 -20.77 44.10
N ALA A 21 -16.23 -19.98 45.02
CA ALA A 21 -15.56 -18.74 44.69
C ALA A 21 -14.32 -19.00 43.81
N GLN A 22 -13.50 -19.99 44.17
CA GLN A 22 -12.33 -20.39 43.38
C GLN A 22 -12.72 -20.90 41.99
N GLU A 23 -13.78 -21.71 41.88
CA GLU A 23 -14.27 -22.21 40.60
C GLU A 23 -14.74 -21.07 39.69
N LEU A 24 -15.49 -20.10 40.24
CA LEU A 24 -15.93 -18.92 39.49
C LEU A 24 -14.75 -18.06 39.06
N THR A 25 -13.78 -17.81 39.96
CA THR A 25 -12.57 -17.05 39.63
C THR A 25 -11.77 -17.74 38.53
N ALA A 26 -11.51 -19.04 38.64
CA ALA A 26 -10.77 -19.79 37.62
C ALA A 26 -11.49 -19.80 36.26
N ARG A 27 -12.83 -19.83 36.26
CA ARG A 27 -13.60 -19.67 35.02
C ARG A 27 -13.49 -18.27 34.44
N HIS A 28 -13.51 -17.24 35.27
CA HIS A 28 -13.36 -15.86 34.83
C HIS A 28 -11.96 -15.58 34.28
N GLU A 29 -10.90 -16.07 34.93
CA GLU A 29 -9.53 -15.98 34.42
C GLU A 29 -9.42 -16.60 33.03
N LYS A 30 -9.95 -17.82 32.85
CA LYS A 30 -9.98 -18.46 31.52
C LYS A 30 -10.74 -17.65 30.47
N LEU A 31 -11.85 -17.01 30.84
CA LEU A 31 -12.60 -16.16 29.91
C LEU A 31 -11.83 -14.88 29.55
N ILE A 32 -11.04 -14.34 30.49
CA ILE A 32 -10.17 -13.20 30.23
C ILE A 32 -9.07 -13.60 29.24
N ASP A 33 -8.41 -14.75 29.46
CA ASP A 33 -7.36 -15.23 28.57
C ASP A 33 -7.88 -15.49 27.15
N LEU A 34 -9.04 -16.14 27.02
CA LEU A 34 -9.69 -16.38 25.73
C LEU A 34 -10.12 -15.08 25.04
N ALA A 35 -10.57 -14.07 25.81
CA ALA A 35 -10.91 -12.77 25.25
C ALA A 35 -9.66 -12.02 24.76
N ALA A 36 -8.55 -12.08 25.50
CA ALA A 36 -7.28 -11.52 25.08
C ALA A 36 -6.81 -12.16 23.77
N GLU A 37 -6.81 -13.48 23.69
CA GLU A 37 -6.45 -14.22 22.48
C GLU A 37 -7.36 -13.84 21.29
N PHE A 38 -8.67 -13.70 21.52
CA PHE A 38 -9.59 -13.26 20.48
C PHE A 38 -9.25 -11.87 19.94
N PHE A 39 -8.96 -10.89 20.81
CA PHE A 39 -8.62 -9.54 20.36
C PHE A 39 -7.27 -9.50 19.64
N GLU A 40 -6.28 -10.26 20.11
CA GLU A 40 -4.99 -10.39 19.42
C GLU A 40 -5.17 -10.99 18.02
N GLN A 41 -5.96 -12.06 17.90
CA GLN A 41 -6.25 -12.69 16.60
C GLN A 41 -7.03 -11.75 15.68
N GLN A 42 -7.99 -10.99 16.22
CA GLN A 42 -8.75 -10.01 15.46
C GLN A 42 -7.84 -8.89 14.94
N GLU A 43 -6.96 -8.37 15.78
CA GLU A 43 -5.99 -7.36 15.40
C GLU A 43 -5.02 -7.89 14.33
N GLN A 44 -4.51 -9.11 14.50
CA GLN A 44 -3.67 -9.76 13.49
C GLN A 44 -4.40 -9.92 12.15
N ALA A 45 -5.67 -10.31 12.17
CA ALA A 45 -6.47 -10.43 10.94
C ALA A 45 -6.64 -9.08 10.23
N ASP A 46 -6.87 -8.01 10.99
CA ASP A 46 -7.01 -6.66 10.44
C ASP A 46 -5.68 -6.11 9.92
N GLN A 47 -4.56 -6.38 10.59
CA GLN A 47 -3.22 -6.06 10.10
C GLN A 47 -2.91 -6.80 8.79
N VAL A 48 -3.21 -8.10 8.70
CA VAL A 48 -3.00 -8.88 7.47
C VAL A 48 -3.82 -8.32 6.32
N ARG A 49 -5.07 -7.91 6.57
CA ARG A 49 -5.91 -7.26 5.54
C ARG A 49 -5.35 -5.91 5.10
N ALA A 50 -4.92 -5.08 6.05
CA ALA A 50 -4.32 -3.78 5.75
C ALA A 50 -3.05 -3.92 4.91
N ASP A 51 -2.17 -4.86 5.28
CA ASP A 51 -0.95 -5.15 4.54
C ASP A 51 -1.22 -5.69 3.13
N ALA A 52 -2.22 -6.56 2.99
CA ALA A 52 -2.64 -7.07 1.69
C ALA A 52 -3.17 -5.95 0.79
N GLN A 53 -3.99 -5.06 1.33
CA GLN A 53 -4.50 -3.91 0.58
C GLN A 53 -3.37 -2.96 0.16
N ALA A 54 -2.47 -2.62 1.08
CA ALA A 54 -1.34 -1.75 0.78
C ALA A 54 -0.43 -2.32 -0.32
N LYS A 55 -0.21 -3.64 -0.32
CA LYS A 55 0.54 -4.32 -1.39
C LYS A 55 -0.21 -4.32 -2.72
N ALA A 56 -1.52 -4.55 -2.70
CA ALA A 56 -2.34 -4.48 -3.91
C ALA A 56 -2.31 -3.08 -4.51
N ASP A 57 -2.49 -2.04 -3.70
CA ASP A 57 -2.46 -0.64 -4.14
C ASP A 57 -1.08 -0.29 -4.72
N ALA A 58 0.01 -0.73 -4.10
CA ALA A 58 1.36 -0.53 -4.62
C ALA A 58 1.60 -1.22 -5.97
N ILE A 59 1.06 -2.43 -6.17
CA ILE A 59 1.16 -3.15 -7.45
C ILE A 59 0.36 -2.43 -8.53
N ILE A 60 -0.86 -1.97 -8.21
CA ILE A 60 -1.71 -1.24 -9.16
C ILE A 60 -1.05 0.08 -9.55
N ALA A 61 -0.57 0.86 -8.58
CA ALA A 61 0.13 2.12 -8.84
C ALA A 61 1.35 1.91 -9.76
N LYS A 62 2.16 0.89 -9.48
CA LYS A 62 3.30 0.55 -10.33
C LYS A 62 2.88 0.11 -11.73
N ALA A 63 1.83 -0.70 -11.85
CA ALA A 63 1.31 -1.14 -13.14
C ALA A 63 0.80 0.05 -13.97
N ASP A 64 0.14 1.02 -13.34
CA ASP A 64 -0.34 2.24 -13.98
C ASP A 64 0.83 3.12 -14.45
N GLU A 65 1.88 3.26 -13.63
CA GLU A 65 3.12 3.96 -14.01
C GLU A 65 3.81 3.29 -15.21
N ASP A 66 3.95 1.96 -15.17
CA ASP A 66 4.57 1.17 -16.24
C ASP A 66 3.74 1.26 -17.54
N ALA A 67 2.40 1.20 -17.43
CA ALA A 67 1.49 1.36 -18.57
C ALA A 67 1.56 2.77 -19.16
N ALA A 68 1.64 3.81 -18.31
CA ALA A 68 1.83 5.17 -18.75
C ALA A 68 3.18 5.37 -19.47
N ALA A 69 4.26 4.81 -18.91
CA ALA A 69 5.58 4.84 -19.54
C ALA A 69 5.60 4.13 -20.91
N ALA A 70 4.97 2.95 -21.00
CA ALA A 70 4.82 2.24 -22.27
C ALA A 70 4.02 3.06 -23.29
N THR A 71 2.94 3.73 -22.85
CA THR A 71 2.13 4.60 -23.70
C THR A 71 2.92 5.79 -24.23
N ARG A 72 3.73 6.45 -23.39
CA ARG A 72 4.64 7.53 -23.83
C ARG A 72 5.67 7.02 -24.84
N SER A 73 6.27 5.85 -24.60
CA SER A 73 7.23 5.26 -25.53
C SER A 73 6.59 4.92 -26.88
N ALA A 74 5.34 4.44 -26.87
CA ALA A 74 4.57 4.20 -28.09
C ALA A 74 4.28 5.52 -28.82
N ALA A 75 3.92 6.58 -28.10
CA ALA A 75 3.71 7.92 -28.65
C ALA A 75 4.96 8.46 -29.36
N GLY A 76 6.14 8.36 -28.73
CA GLY A 76 7.41 8.74 -29.37
C GLY A 76 7.75 7.92 -30.62
N THR A 77 7.42 6.63 -30.62
CA THR A 77 7.59 5.77 -31.81
C THR A 77 6.68 6.22 -32.95
N VAL A 78 5.42 6.54 -32.66
CA VAL A 78 4.47 7.07 -33.65
C VAL A 78 4.95 8.41 -34.21
N ALA A 79 5.44 9.31 -33.36
CA ALA A 79 6.00 10.58 -33.78
C ALA A 79 7.23 10.39 -34.69
N ALA A 80 8.12 9.45 -34.35
CA ALA A 80 9.28 9.11 -35.17
C ALA A 80 8.88 8.55 -36.55
N MET A 81 7.83 7.72 -36.63
CA MET A 81 7.31 7.21 -37.91
C MET A 81 6.79 8.35 -38.81
N VAL A 82 6.08 9.32 -38.23
CA VAL A 82 5.59 10.49 -38.97
C VAL A 82 6.76 11.39 -39.38
N ALA A 83 7.74 11.59 -38.49
CA ALA A 83 8.94 12.39 -38.77
C ALA A 83 9.82 11.76 -39.86
N ALA A 84 9.82 10.43 -40.00
CA ALA A 84 10.48 9.71 -41.08
C ALA A 84 9.80 9.89 -42.46
N GLY A 85 8.70 10.66 -42.53
CA GLY A 85 8.02 11.02 -43.78
C GLY A 85 6.82 10.15 -44.13
N GLU A 86 6.41 9.21 -43.28
CA GLU A 86 5.22 8.40 -43.51
C GLU A 86 3.94 9.25 -43.25
N PRO A 87 2.96 9.25 -44.17
CA PRO A 87 1.73 10.00 -43.95
C PRO A 87 0.93 9.41 -42.78
N LYS A 88 0.31 10.28 -41.99
CA LYS A 88 -0.46 9.91 -40.78
C LYS A 88 -1.50 8.80 -41.04
N SER A 89 -2.16 8.82 -42.20
CA SER A 89 -3.13 7.79 -42.61
C SER A 89 -2.52 6.40 -42.83
N ALA A 90 -1.28 6.34 -43.34
CA ALA A 90 -0.55 5.09 -43.52
C ALA A 90 0.00 4.58 -42.19
N VAL A 91 0.50 5.46 -41.31
CA VAL A 91 0.91 5.10 -39.94
C VAL A 91 -0.27 4.52 -39.15
N ALA A 92 -1.44 5.18 -39.19
CA ALA A 92 -2.66 4.69 -38.53
C ALA A 92 -3.07 3.29 -39.03
N SER A 93 -3.10 3.12 -40.36
CA SER A 93 -3.40 1.82 -40.98
C SER A 93 -2.40 0.73 -40.60
N ARG A 94 -1.11 1.08 -40.51
CA ARG A 94 -0.02 0.12 -40.20
C ARG A 94 -0.03 -0.33 -38.75
N LEU A 95 -0.38 0.57 -37.84
CA LEU A 95 -0.47 0.29 -36.40
C LEU A 95 -1.85 -0.23 -35.98
N GLY A 96 -2.84 -0.25 -36.89
CA GLY A 96 -4.19 -0.68 -36.60
C GLY A 96 -4.95 0.25 -35.64
N VAL A 97 -4.52 1.51 -35.55
CA VAL A 97 -5.14 2.51 -34.66
C VAL A 97 -6.02 3.47 -35.46
N SER A 98 -7.04 4.01 -34.82
CA SER A 98 -7.86 5.05 -35.43
C SER A 98 -7.07 6.35 -35.61
N GLY A 99 -7.48 7.19 -36.57
CA GLY A 99 -6.86 8.52 -36.74
C GLY A 99 -6.99 9.40 -35.49
N ALA A 100 -8.04 9.20 -34.68
CA ALA A 100 -8.22 9.89 -33.41
C ALA A 100 -7.22 9.43 -32.34
N GLU A 101 -6.95 8.13 -32.24
CA GLU A 101 -5.92 7.58 -31.35
C GLU A 101 -4.52 8.00 -31.79
N LEU A 102 -4.23 7.99 -33.10
CA LEU A 102 -2.97 8.49 -33.63
C LEU A 102 -2.75 9.96 -33.23
N LYS A 103 -3.78 10.80 -33.36
CA LYS A 103 -3.70 12.20 -32.96
C LYS A 103 -3.43 12.34 -31.46
N LYS A 104 -4.11 11.56 -30.60
CA LYS A 104 -3.86 11.57 -29.15
C LYS A 104 -2.42 11.18 -28.80
N LEU A 105 -1.86 10.18 -29.46
CA LEU A 105 -0.47 9.76 -29.25
C LEU A 105 0.51 10.86 -29.68
N LEU A 106 0.27 11.53 -30.82
CA LEU A 106 1.11 12.66 -31.25
C LEU A 106 0.99 13.87 -30.31
N ASP A 107 -0.22 14.17 -29.82
CA ASP A 107 -0.43 15.26 -28.87
C ASP A 107 0.23 14.94 -27.50
N LEU A 108 0.26 13.67 -27.09
CA LEU A 108 0.95 13.20 -25.88
C LEU A 108 2.47 13.33 -25.98
N ASP A 109 3.07 12.91 -27.10
CA ASP A 109 4.51 13.08 -27.37
C ASP A 109 4.91 14.56 -27.39
N ALA A 110 4.09 15.42 -28.00
CA ALA A 110 4.34 16.86 -28.03
C ALA A 110 4.27 17.51 -26.63
N ALA A 111 3.37 17.05 -25.76
CA ALA A 111 3.29 17.51 -24.37
C ALA A 111 4.54 17.10 -23.57
N GLU A 112 4.98 15.85 -23.68
CA GLU A 112 6.18 15.34 -22.99
C GLU A 112 7.47 16.05 -23.48
N GLN A 113 7.58 16.35 -24.78
CA GLN A 113 8.70 17.13 -25.32
C GLN A 113 8.71 18.59 -24.84
N SER A 114 7.53 19.16 -24.55
CA SER A 114 7.41 20.52 -24.02
C SER A 114 7.80 20.60 -22.54
N GLU A 115 7.57 19.53 -21.77
CA GLU A 115 7.99 19.43 -20.37
C GLU A 115 9.47 19.00 -20.21
N ALA A 116 10.03 18.27 -21.17
CA ALA A 116 11.42 17.81 -21.19
C ALA A 116 12.46 18.88 -21.57
N THR A 117 12.13 20.18 -21.49
CA THR A 117 13.11 21.26 -21.57
C THR A 117 13.51 21.74 -20.16
N PRO A 118 14.46 21.10 -19.46
CA PRO A 118 15.12 21.72 -18.32
C PRO A 118 16.21 22.65 -18.85
N ALA A 119 16.08 23.93 -18.51
CA ALA A 119 17.15 24.86 -18.17
C ALA A 119 18.60 24.42 -18.48
N ALA A 120 19.00 24.45 -19.75
CA ALA A 120 20.40 24.46 -20.16
C ALA A 120 20.73 25.85 -20.71
N ALA A 121 20.80 26.84 -19.81
CA ALA A 121 21.40 28.15 -20.09
C ALA A 121 21.76 28.86 -18.77
N HIS A 122 22.89 28.47 -18.18
CA HIS A 122 23.91 29.37 -17.61
C HIS A 122 25.02 28.52 -16.99
N GLY A 123 25.84 27.92 -17.85
CA GLY A 123 27.25 27.75 -17.58
C GLY A 123 27.96 28.88 -18.30
N GLU A 124 28.34 29.93 -17.57
CA GLU A 124 29.44 30.80 -18.00
C GLU A 124 30.48 30.78 -16.89
N GLU A 125 31.66 30.33 -17.29
CA GLU A 125 32.86 30.18 -16.50
C GLU A 125 33.32 31.53 -15.95
N ALA A 126 33.57 31.60 -14.63
CA ALA A 126 34.46 32.59 -14.05
C ALA A 126 35.52 31.87 -13.20
N HIS A 127 36.45 31.30 -13.95
CA HIS A 127 37.89 31.22 -13.69
C HIS A 127 38.41 31.78 -12.35
N ALA A 128 39.02 30.87 -11.58
CA ALA A 128 40.19 31.04 -10.71
C ALA A 128 40.68 32.48 -10.39
N THR A 129 40.75 32.81 -9.10
CA THR A 129 41.92 33.54 -8.56
C THR A 129 42.15 33.26 -7.05
N ALA A 130 43.30 32.65 -6.79
CA ALA A 130 44.23 32.91 -5.69
C ALA A 130 43.77 32.84 -4.22
N GLN A 131 44.07 31.69 -3.63
CA GLN A 131 44.81 31.54 -2.38
C GLN A 131 45.96 32.58 -2.26
N ALA A 132 45.86 33.55 -1.34
CA ALA A 132 46.95 34.17 -0.56
C ALA A 132 46.49 35.50 0.09
N ALA A 133 46.26 35.48 1.41
CA ALA A 133 46.53 36.59 2.35
C ALA A 133 46.39 36.05 3.78
#